data_AF-A0A3D3I2E0-F1
#
_entry.id   AF-A0A3D3I2E0-F1
#
_cell.length_a   1.000
_cell.length_b   1.000
_cell.length_c   1.000
_cell.angle_alpha   90.00
_cell.angle_beta   90.00
_cell.angle_gamma   90.00
#
_symmetry.space_group_name_H-M   'P 1'
#
loop_
_entity.id
_entity.type
_entity.pdbx_description
1 polymer ?
#
loop_
_entity_poly.entity_id
_entity_poly.type
_entity_poly.pdbx_seq_one_letter_code
_entity_poly.pdbx_strand_id
1 'polypeptide(L)'
;MKQKIFVVIALFLAVGALANFRSKITGYERLTEDQVEQLMPQEEVAGYRYVKSDSDPMQTYKMDETTYEMLKPFGIVSRVYENNAGQRIDAVLIASDDSDSFHDQQWCFQGQGWEFSKIELRTIDTKTFGKIPVKYIEMNHKERGSV
;
A
#
# COMPACT_ATOMS: atom_id res chain seq x y z
N MET A 1 -32.40 -33.72 -11.09
CA MET A 1 -31.63 -33.21 -9.92
C MET A 1 -30.14 -33.53 -10.01
N LYS A 2 -29.74 -34.80 -10.21
CA LYS A 2 -28.32 -35.23 -10.28
C LYS A 2 -27.48 -34.53 -11.37
N GLN A 3 -28.02 -34.37 -12.58
CA GLN A 3 -27.30 -33.68 -13.67
C GLN A 3 -26.98 -32.20 -13.36
N LYS A 4 -27.88 -31.48 -12.69
CA LYS A 4 -27.66 -30.07 -12.32
C LYS A 4 -26.54 -29.94 -11.29
N ILE A 5 -26.43 -30.88 -10.35
CA ILE A 5 -25.36 -30.92 -9.34
C ILE A 5 -24.00 -31.21 -10.01
N PHE A 6 -23.94 -32.14 -10.96
CA PHE A 6 -22.70 -32.42 -11.71
C PHE A 6 -22.23 -31.21 -12.52
N VAL A 7 -23.15 -30.48 -13.16
CA VAL A 7 -22.80 -29.25 -13.90
C VAL A 7 -22.25 -28.18 -12.96
N VAL A 8 -22.86 -27.99 -11.79
CA VAL A 8 -22.40 -27.01 -10.80
C VAL A 8 -21.02 -27.39 -10.25
N ILE A 9 -20.79 -28.66 -9.91
CA ILE A 9 -19.48 -29.14 -9.45
C ILE A 9 -18.41 -28.96 -10.54
N ALA A 10 -18.73 -29.33 -11.79
CA ALA A 10 -17.81 -29.14 -12.91
C ALA A 10 -17.50 -27.66 -13.14
N LEU A 11 -18.49 -26.77 -12.96
CA LEU A 11 -18.29 -25.32 -13.04
C LEU A 11 -17.36 -24.81 -11.93
N PHE A 12 -17.58 -25.24 -10.68
CA PHE A 12 -16.70 -24.87 -9.57
C PHE A 12 -15.27 -25.38 -9.75
N LEU A 13 -15.10 -26.61 -10.23
CA LEU A 13 -13.78 -27.16 -10.55
C LEU A 13 -13.10 -26.40 -11.69
N ALA A 14 -13.85 -26.04 -12.74
CA ALA A 14 -13.34 -25.26 -13.87
C ALA A 14 -12.93 -23.84 -13.43
N VAL A 15 -13.75 -23.16 -12.62
CA VAL A 15 -13.43 -21.84 -12.07
C VAL A 15 -12.24 -21.90 -11.12
N GLY A 16 -12.18 -22.90 -10.23
CA GLY A 16 -11.04 -23.11 -9.34
C GLY A 16 -9.74 -23.44 -10.09
N ALA A 17 -9.82 -24.23 -11.15
CA ALA A 17 -8.67 -24.48 -12.02
C ALA A 17 -8.23 -23.20 -12.75
N LEU A 18 -9.17 -22.43 -13.31
CA LEU A 18 -8.88 -21.16 -13.99
C LEU A 18 -8.25 -20.12 -13.06
N ALA A 19 -8.62 -20.09 -11.77
CA ALA A 19 -8.00 -19.20 -10.80
C ALA A 19 -6.49 -19.46 -10.63
N ASN A 20 -6.06 -20.72 -10.70
CA ASN A 20 -4.63 -21.09 -10.65
C ASN A 20 -3.87 -20.73 -11.94
N PHE A 21 -4.57 -20.49 -13.06
CA PHE A 21 -3.98 -20.05 -14.32
C PHE A 21 -4.15 -18.55 -14.58
N ARG A 22 -4.64 -17.77 -13.60
CA ARG A 22 -4.86 -16.32 -13.73
C ARG A 22 -3.64 -15.60 -14.29
N SER A 23 -2.44 -15.90 -13.80
CA SER A 23 -1.19 -15.26 -14.27
C SER A 23 -0.90 -15.54 -15.76
N LYS A 24 -1.13 -16.76 -16.24
CA LYS A 24 -0.98 -17.12 -17.67
C LYS A 24 -2.05 -16.51 -18.56
N ILE A 25 -3.25 -16.27 -18.02
CA ILE A 25 -4.39 -15.74 -18.79
C ILE A 25 -4.34 -14.21 -18.87
N THR A 26 -3.99 -13.54 -17.77
CA THR A 26 -3.98 -12.07 -17.71
C THR A 26 -2.61 -11.46 -17.92
N GLY A 27 -1.54 -12.28 -17.92
CA GLY A 27 -0.16 -11.80 -17.92
C GLY A 27 0.25 -11.10 -16.60
N TYR A 28 -0.60 -11.16 -15.58
CA TYR A 28 -0.32 -10.53 -14.29
C TYR A 28 0.55 -11.45 -13.45
N GLU A 29 1.75 -10.99 -13.12
CA GLU A 29 2.64 -11.62 -12.15
C GLU A 29 2.65 -10.76 -10.88
N ARG A 30 2.35 -11.40 -9.75
CA ARG A 30 2.39 -10.75 -8.45
C ARG A 30 3.85 -10.42 -8.12
N LEU A 31 4.13 -9.15 -7.83
CA LEU A 31 5.46 -8.71 -7.44
C LEU A 31 5.83 -9.22 -6.04
N THR A 32 7.12 -9.43 -5.80
CA THR A 32 7.68 -9.63 -4.45
C THR A 32 7.90 -8.28 -3.76
N GLU A 33 8.01 -8.27 -2.43
CA GLU A 33 8.32 -7.04 -1.67
C GLU A 33 9.62 -6.37 -2.18
N ASP A 34 10.69 -7.15 -2.42
CA ASP A 34 11.95 -6.66 -3.02
C ASP A 34 11.76 -5.96 -4.37
N GLN A 35 10.79 -6.42 -5.18
CA GLN A 35 10.45 -5.77 -6.45
C GLN A 35 9.63 -4.48 -6.23
N VAL A 36 8.77 -4.45 -5.21
CA VAL A 36 8.02 -3.25 -4.82
C VAL A 36 8.96 -2.17 -4.29
N GLU A 37 10.04 -2.53 -3.59
CA GLU A 37 11.07 -1.59 -3.13
C GLU A 37 11.70 -0.79 -4.27
N GLN A 38 11.81 -1.40 -5.46
CA GLN A 38 12.37 -0.73 -6.64
C GLN A 38 11.45 0.36 -7.20
N LEU A 39 10.17 0.40 -6.79
CA LEU A 39 9.18 1.37 -7.29
C LEU A 39 9.26 2.73 -6.56
N MET A 40 9.91 2.78 -5.40
CA MET A 40 10.08 4.02 -4.63
C MET A 40 11.45 4.66 -4.88
N PRO A 41 11.58 6.00 -4.75
CA PRO A 41 12.88 6.69 -4.82
C PRO A 41 13.89 6.11 -3.81
N GLN A 42 15.11 5.81 -4.25
CA GLN A 42 16.09 5.10 -3.40
C GLN A 42 17.10 6.03 -2.71
N GLU A 43 17.20 7.29 -3.14
CA GLU A 43 18.23 8.20 -2.64
C GLU A 43 17.64 9.54 -2.21
N GLU A 44 16.80 10.16 -3.03
CA GLU A 44 16.24 11.48 -2.75
C GLU A 44 14.87 11.67 -3.39
N VAL A 45 14.01 12.44 -2.74
CA VAL A 45 12.75 12.97 -3.30
C VAL A 45 12.64 14.45 -2.98
N ALA A 46 12.55 15.31 -4.00
CA ALA A 46 12.33 16.75 -3.84
C ALA A 46 13.27 17.45 -2.83
N GLY A 47 14.56 17.08 -2.78
CA GLY A 47 15.54 17.63 -1.83
C GLY A 47 15.53 16.97 -0.44
N TYR A 48 14.70 15.96 -0.20
CA TYR A 48 14.70 15.13 1.00
C TYR A 48 15.46 13.84 0.73
N ARG A 49 16.53 13.61 1.49
CA ARG A 49 17.39 12.42 1.35
C ARG A 49 16.82 11.26 2.13
N TYR A 50 16.94 10.07 1.55
CA TYR A 50 16.47 8.85 2.17
C TYR A 50 17.27 8.50 3.44
N VAL A 51 16.56 8.18 4.52
CA VAL A 51 17.11 7.74 5.80
C VAL A 51 17.18 6.21 5.81
N LYS A 52 18.37 5.68 5.52
CA LYS A 52 18.65 4.23 5.48
C LYS A 52 18.65 3.65 6.89
N SER A 53 18.09 2.44 7.04
CA SER A 53 18.24 1.64 8.26
C SER A 53 19.52 0.81 8.22
N ASP A 54 20.06 0.48 9.39
CA ASP A 54 21.20 -0.43 9.54
C ASP A 54 20.82 -1.89 9.25
N SER A 55 19.55 -2.27 9.51
CA SER A 55 19.08 -3.65 9.35
C SER A 55 18.61 -3.97 7.93
N ASP A 56 18.11 -2.96 7.23
CA ASP A 56 17.58 -3.07 5.87
C ASP A 56 17.87 -1.77 5.12
N PRO A 57 18.80 -1.76 4.15
CA PRO A 57 19.11 -0.53 3.42
C PRO A 57 17.96 -0.09 2.50
N MET A 58 16.99 -0.94 2.18
CA MET A 58 15.91 -0.64 1.24
C MET A 58 14.65 -0.08 1.92
N GLN A 59 14.55 -0.18 3.24
CA GLN A 59 13.46 0.38 4.04
C GLN A 59 13.96 1.09 5.31
N THR A 60 13.32 2.19 5.70
CA THR A 60 13.66 2.85 6.98
C THR A 60 13.19 2.02 8.17
N TYR A 61 12.05 1.35 8.04
CA TYR A 61 11.50 0.47 9.05
C TYR A 61 10.58 -0.56 8.39
N LYS A 62 10.38 -1.69 9.07
CA LYS A 62 9.36 -2.68 8.69
C LYS A 62 8.13 -2.49 9.55
N MET A 63 6.95 -2.53 8.94
CA MET A 63 5.68 -2.55 9.70
C MET A 63 5.55 -3.83 10.51
N ASP A 64 4.74 -3.80 11.56
CA ASP A 64 4.52 -4.99 12.39
C ASP A 64 3.74 -6.09 11.65
N GLU A 65 3.85 -7.33 12.15
CA GLU A 65 3.18 -8.49 11.56
C GLU A 65 1.66 -8.31 11.52
N THR A 66 1.07 -7.68 12.54
CA THR A 66 -0.37 -7.39 12.60
C THR A 66 -0.84 -6.58 11.39
N THR A 67 -0.02 -5.64 10.92
CA THR A 67 -0.32 -4.85 9.73
C THR A 67 -0.30 -5.70 8.47
N TYR A 68 0.66 -6.63 8.35
CA TYR A 68 0.69 -7.59 7.24
C TYR A 68 -0.50 -8.55 7.27
N GLU A 69 -0.91 -9.02 8.45
CA GLU A 69 -2.08 -9.89 8.61
C GLU A 69 -3.39 -9.16 8.24
N MET A 70 -3.53 -7.91 8.69
CA MET A 70 -4.73 -7.11 8.45
C MET A 70 -4.87 -6.68 7.00
N LEU A 71 -3.78 -6.19 6.41
CA LEU A 71 -3.78 -5.70 5.04
C LEU A 71 -3.64 -6.81 4.01
N LYS A 72 -3.14 -7.99 4.38
CA LYS A 72 -2.76 -9.08 3.44
C LYS A 72 -1.99 -8.59 2.20
N PRO A 73 -1.01 -7.67 2.34
CA PRO A 73 -0.31 -7.15 1.17
C PRO A 73 0.69 -8.19 0.67
N PHE A 74 1.08 -8.08 -0.59
CA PHE A 74 2.26 -8.82 -1.08
C PHE A 74 3.55 -8.01 -0.94
N GLY A 75 3.46 -6.72 -0.57
CA GLY A 75 4.60 -5.92 -0.16
C GLY A 75 4.18 -4.62 0.54
N ILE A 76 4.90 -4.27 1.60
CA ILE A 76 4.86 -2.94 2.23
C ILE A 76 6.28 -2.37 2.19
N VAL A 77 6.42 -1.14 1.70
CA VAL A 77 7.71 -0.43 1.66
C VAL A 77 7.56 0.88 2.42
N SER A 78 8.32 1.03 3.51
CA SER A 78 8.29 2.25 4.34
C SER A 78 9.63 3.00 4.25
N ARG A 79 9.59 4.25 3.77
CA ARG A 79 10.78 5.10 3.62
C ARG A 79 10.55 6.48 4.19
N VAL A 80 11.45 6.88 5.09
CA VAL A 80 11.54 8.24 5.59
C VAL A 80 12.59 8.99 4.77
N TYR A 81 12.23 10.19 4.31
CA TYR A 81 13.13 11.13 3.68
C TYR A 81 13.25 12.38 4.55
N GLU A 82 14.45 12.89 4.72
CA GLU A 82 14.75 14.05 5.57
C GLU A 82 15.54 15.11 4.80
N ASN A 83 15.21 16.39 5.00
CA ASN A 83 15.98 17.50 4.43
C ASN A 83 16.93 18.13 5.47
N ASN A 84 17.80 19.04 5.03
CA ASN A 84 18.78 19.69 5.91
C ASN A 84 18.16 20.54 7.04
N ALA A 85 16.86 20.87 6.95
CA ALA A 85 16.12 21.59 7.99
C ALA A 85 15.49 20.63 9.03
N GLY A 86 15.71 19.32 8.91
CA GLY A 86 15.14 18.30 9.79
C GLY A 86 13.66 17.99 9.51
N GLN A 87 13.10 18.48 8.41
CA GLN A 87 11.74 18.14 7.99
C GLN A 87 11.73 16.74 7.38
N ARG A 88 10.67 15.98 7.67
CA ARG A 88 10.56 14.58 7.26
C ARG A 88 9.32 14.32 6.41
N ILE A 89 9.47 13.39 5.47
CA ILE A 89 8.38 12.76 4.72
C ILE A 89 8.45 11.28 5.03
N ASP A 90 7.42 10.74 5.71
CA ASP A 90 7.23 9.31 5.85
C ASP A 90 6.34 8.82 4.72
N ALA A 91 6.90 8.05 3.80
CA ALA A 91 6.20 7.52 2.65
C ALA A 91 6.07 5.99 2.78
N VAL A 92 4.83 5.53 2.76
CA VAL A 92 4.49 4.11 2.81
C VAL A 92 3.82 3.72 1.49
N LEU A 93 4.40 2.74 0.79
CA LEU A 93 3.81 2.10 -0.36
C LEU A 93 3.26 0.72 0.03
N ILE A 94 1.97 0.51 -0.16
CA ILE A 94 1.31 -0.79 0.06
C ILE A 94 0.91 -1.34 -1.30
N ALA A 95 1.36 -2.55 -1.60
CA ALA A 95 1.05 -3.25 -2.84
C ALA A 95 0.26 -4.54 -2.54
N SER A 96 -0.89 -4.68 -3.19
CA SER A 96 -1.78 -5.83 -3.02
C SER A 96 -2.63 -6.10 -4.27
N ASP A 97 -3.06 -7.34 -4.43
CA ASP A 97 -4.07 -7.81 -5.38
C ASP A 97 -5.37 -8.28 -4.67
N ASP A 98 -5.45 -8.11 -3.36
CA ASP A 98 -6.63 -8.33 -2.52
C ASP A 98 -7.38 -7.00 -2.31
N SER A 99 -8.70 -7.02 -2.50
CA SER A 99 -9.55 -5.84 -2.29
C SER A 99 -9.60 -5.41 -0.83
N ASP A 100 -9.44 -6.35 0.11
CA ASP A 100 -9.47 -6.08 1.55
C ASP A 100 -8.27 -5.22 1.99
N SER A 101 -7.18 -5.23 1.22
CA SER A 101 -5.96 -4.46 1.48
C SER A 101 -6.13 -2.95 1.31
N PHE A 102 -7.12 -2.53 0.54
CA PHE A 102 -7.35 -1.13 0.19
C PHE A 102 -8.56 -0.58 0.95
N HIS A 103 -8.46 -0.54 2.27
CA HIS A 103 -9.45 0.10 3.13
C HIS A 103 -9.17 1.59 3.31
N ASP A 104 -10.16 2.35 3.82
CA ASP A 104 -9.98 3.77 4.12
C ASP A 104 -8.96 3.94 5.27
N GLN A 105 -7.78 4.49 4.95
CA GLN A 105 -6.69 4.67 5.92
C GLN A 105 -7.09 5.61 7.07
N GLN A 106 -8.13 6.42 6.88
CA GLN A 106 -8.69 7.26 7.93
C GLN A 106 -9.06 6.46 9.19
N TRP A 107 -9.57 5.24 9.04
CA TRP A 107 -9.92 4.41 10.20
C TRP A 107 -8.69 3.97 10.98
N CYS A 108 -7.58 3.66 10.30
CA CYS A 108 -6.32 3.32 10.95
C CYS A 108 -5.78 4.50 11.75
N PHE A 109 -5.74 5.69 11.16
CA PHE A 109 -5.26 6.88 11.86
C PHE A 109 -6.14 7.23 13.07
N GLN A 110 -7.46 7.15 12.92
CA GLN A 110 -8.39 7.36 14.05
C GLN A 110 -8.20 6.32 15.16
N GLY A 111 -8.06 5.03 14.80
CA GLY A 111 -7.78 3.96 15.76
C GLY A 111 -6.44 4.13 16.48
N GLN A 112 -5.48 4.80 15.85
CA GLN A 112 -4.18 5.17 16.43
C GLN A 112 -4.22 6.49 17.23
N GLY A 113 -5.41 7.07 17.45
CA GLY A 113 -5.60 8.27 18.27
C GLY A 113 -5.40 9.59 17.53
N TRP A 114 -5.35 9.58 16.20
CA TRP A 114 -5.31 10.81 15.39
C TRP A 114 -6.71 11.38 15.19
N GLU A 115 -6.82 12.69 15.30
CA GLU A 115 -8.02 13.47 15.00
C GLU A 115 -7.79 14.30 13.74
N PHE A 116 -8.74 14.29 12.80
CA PHE A 116 -8.61 15.06 11.56
C PHE A 116 -9.14 16.48 11.75
N SER A 117 -8.27 17.47 11.61
CA SER A 117 -8.68 18.89 11.62
C SER A 117 -9.16 19.36 10.26
N LYS A 118 -8.63 18.78 9.18
CA LYS A 118 -8.99 19.17 7.81
C LYS A 118 -8.74 18.03 6.83
N ILE A 119 -9.68 17.85 5.90
CA ILE A 119 -9.57 16.90 4.80
C ILE A 119 -9.85 17.67 3.51
N GLU A 120 -8.92 17.60 2.56
CA GLU A 120 -9.03 18.26 1.26
C GLU A 120 -8.79 17.25 0.14
N LEU A 121 -9.71 17.15 -0.80
CA LEU A 121 -9.51 16.39 -2.03
C LEU A 121 -8.81 17.30 -3.05
N ARG A 122 -7.62 16.88 -3.47
CA ARG A 122 -6.87 17.53 -4.55
C ARG A 122 -6.70 16.57 -5.70
N THR A 123 -6.61 17.12 -6.90
CA THR A 123 -6.24 16.36 -8.09
C THR A 123 -4.79 16.64 -8.39
N ILE A 124 -3.98 15.59 -8.54
CA ILE A 124 -2.59 15.71 -8.98
C ILE A 124 -2.45 15.19 -10.41
N ASP A 125 -1.70 15.94 -11.21
CA ASP A 125 -1.28 15.50 -12.54
C ASP A 125 -0.09 14.55 -12.40
N THR A 126 -0.24 13.34 -12.90
CA THR A 126 0.82 12.34 -12.98
C THR A 126 1.36 12.25 -14.40
N LYS A 127 2.63 11.83 -14.51
CA LYS A 127 3.28 11.68 -15.82
C LYS A 127 2.66 10.58 -16.67
N THR A 128 2.18 9.50 -16.04
CA THR A 128 1.79 8.24 -16.71
C THR A 128 0.32 7.87 -16.57
N PHE A 129 -0.37 8.35 -15.53
CA PHE A 129 -1.76 7.95 -15.22
C PHE A 129 -2.76 9.11 -15.34
N GLY A 130 -2.33 10.25 -15.90
CA GLY A 130 -3.15 11.45 -16.01
C GLY A 130 -3.47 12.04 -14.63
N LYS A 131 -4.70 12.50 -14.45
CA LYS A 131 -5.18 13.17 -13.23
C LYS A 131 -5.69 12.15 -12.22
N ILE A 132 -5.08 12.10 -11.03
CA ILE A 132 -5.53 11.22 -9.95
C ILE A 132 -5.98 12.03 -8.72
N PRO A 133 -7.07 11.61 -8.03
CA PRO A 133 -7.49 12.24 -6.80
C PRO A 133 -6.60 11.79 -5.63
N VAL A 134 -6.27 12.74 -4.74
CA VAL A 134 -5.48 12.51 -3.52
C VAL A 134 -6.16 13.25 -2.37
N LYS A 135 -6.26 12.59 -1.21
CA LYS A 135 -6.71 13.21 0.03
C LYS A 135 -5.51 13.79 0.77
N TYR A 136 -5.55 15.09 1.02
CA TYR A 136 -4.66 15.78 1.95
C TYR A 136 -5.39 15.88 3.29
N ILE A 137 -4.77 15.35 4.34
CA ILE A 137 -5.36 15.28 5.67
C ILE A 137 -4.40 15.97 6.63
N GLU A 138 -4.86 17.03 7.27
CA GLU A 138 -4.19 17.63 8.43
C GLU A 138 -4.76 16.93 9.67
N MET A 139 -3.88 16.42 10.51
CA MET A 139 -4.27 15.59 11.65
C MET A 139 -3.51 15.98 12.92
N ASN A 140 -4.12 15.69 14.08
CA ASN A 140 -3.60 16.04 15.39
C ASN A 140 -3.62 14.81 16.28
N HIS A 141 -2.59 14.63 17.09
CA HIS A 141 -2.55 13.62 18.12
C HIS A 141 -2.20 14.29 19.45
N LYS A 142 -2.94 13.93 20.51
CA LYS A 142 -2.78 14.53 21.84
C LYS A 142 -1.33 14.54 22.34
N GLU A 143 -0.58 13.48 22.04
CA GLU A 143 0.82 13.32 22.46
C GLU A 143 1.85 13.66 21.39
N ARG A 144 1.48 13.70 20.10
CA ARG A 144 2.44 13.85 18.99
C ARG A 144 2.33 15.19 18.25
N GLY A 145 1.32 16.00 18.58
CA GLY A 145 1.09 17.30 17.95
C GLY A 145 0.38 17.18 16.61
N SER A 146 0.51 18.22 15.79
CA SER A 146 -0.12 18.35 14.47
C SER A 146 0.82 17.90 13.36
N VAL A 147 0.29 17.18 12.36
CA VAL A 147 1.00 16.80 11.12
C VAL A 147 0.12 17.00 9.89
#